data_AF-A0A6G0Z6W1-F1
#
_entry.id   AF-A0A6G0Z6W1-F1
#
_cell.length_a   1.000
_cell.length_b   1.000
_cell.length_c   1.000
_cell.angle_alpha   90.00
_cell.angle_beta   90.00
_cell.angle_gamma   90.00
#
_symmetry.space_group_name_H-M   'P 1'
#
loop_
_entity.id
_entity.type
_entity.pdbx_description
1 polymer ?
#
loop_
_entity_poly.entity_id
_entity_poly.type
_entity_poly.pdbx_seq_one_letter_code
_entity_poly.pdbx_strand_id
1 'polypeptide(L)' 'MTKTDPEPCLTCGEIFSVKHIICFCREFNDTRTKLKLADNLQEALGPNPDNTQKIFTFLKLTKLYNLI' A
#
# COMPACT_ATOMS: atom_id res chain seq x y z
N MET A 1 -17.84 -16.19 -12.44
CA MET A 1 -16.74 -15.30 -12.02
C MET A 1 -17.03 -14.91 -10.59
N THR A 2 -16.46 -15.61 -9.62
CA THR A 2 -16.59 -15.27 -8.20
C THR A 2 -15.81 -13.97 -7.98
N LYS A 3 -16.54 -12.86 -7.88
CA LYS A 3 -16.02 -11.66 -7.24
C LYS A 3 -15.88 -12.01 -5.76
N THR A 4 -14.73 -12.58 -5.38
CA THR A 4 -14.35 -12.66 -3.97
C THR A 4 -14.23 -11.22 -3.51
N ASP A 5 -15.14 -10.80 -2.64
CA ASP A 5 -15.02 -9.54 -1.92
C ASP A 5 -13.58 -9.42 -1.39
N PRO A 6 -12.91 -8.27 -1.58
CA PRO A 6 -11.54 -8.09 -1.13
C PRO A 6 -11.48 -8.38 0.37
N GLU A 7 -10.63 -9.34 0.74
CA GLU A 7 -10.49 -9.74 2.14
C GLU A 7 -10.12 -8.52 2.99
N PRO A 8 -10.79 -8.28 4.13
CA PRO A 8 -10.45 -7.16 4.98
C PRO A 8 -9.02 -7.32 5.51
N CYS A 9 -8.34 -6.19 5.69
CA CYS A 9 -7.06 -6.14 6.38
C CYS A 9 -7.25 -6.68 7.81
N LEU A 10 -6.64 -7.82 8.13
CA LEU A 10 -6.76 -8.46 9.46
C LEU A 10 -6.33 -7.56 10.61
N THR A 11 -5.40 -6.65 10.36
CA THR A 11 -4.84 -5.74 11.36
C THR A 11 -5.69 -4.49 11.58
N CYS A 12 -6.46 -4.07 10.57
CA CYS A 12 -7.22 -2.82 10.59
C CYS A 12 -8.74 -3.01 10.57
N GLY A 13 -9.23 -4.19 10.19
CA GLY A 13 -10.66 -4.48 10.03
C GLY A 13 -11.34 -3.75 8.88
N GLU A 14 -10.58 -3.00 8.07
CA GLU A 14 -11.06 -2.29 6.88
C GLU A 14 -10.82 -3.09 5.60
N ILE A 15 -11.60 -2.80 4.56
CA ILE A 15 -11.45 -3.38 3.23
C ILE A 15 -10.04 -3.10 2.69
N PHE A 16 -9.37 -4.13 2.16
CA PHE A 16 -8.10 -3.95 1.46
C PHE A 16 -8.30 -3.01 0.26
N SER A 17 -7.62 -1.88 0.28
CA SER A 17 -7.67 -0.87 -0.78
C SER A 17 -6.33 -0.19 -0.90
N VAL A 18 -5.98 0.26 -2.12
CA VAL A 18 -4.71 0.93 -2.40
C VAL A 18 -4.47 2.11 -1.45
N LYS A 19 -5.50 2.93 -1.20
CA LYS A 19 -5.46 4.01 -0.21
C LYS A 19 -5.16 3.50 1.21
N HIS A 20 -5.85 2.45 1.64
CA HIS A 20 -5.66 1.87 2.97
C HIS A 20 -4.22 1.35 3.12
N ILE A 21 -3.77 0.50 2.20
CA ILE A 21 -2.43 -0.10 2.22
C ILE A 21 -1.33 0.96 2.28
N ILE A 22 -1.43 2.01 1.46
CA ILE A 22 -0.37 3.01 1.28
C ILE A 22 -0.38 4.08 2.39
N CYS A 23 -1.54 4.49 2.88
CA CYS A 23 -1.67 5.60 3.83
C CYS A 23 -2.06 5.21 5.25
N PHE A 24 -2.81 4.13 5.45
CA PHE A 24 -3.53 3.89 6.72
C PHE A 24 -3.25 2.52 7.36
N CYS A 25 -2.74 1.55 6.60
CA CYS A 25 -2.57 0.19 7.09
C CYS A 25 -1.47 0.15 8.16
N ARG A 26 -1.84 -0.32 9.36
CA ARG A 26 -0.91 -0.50 10.48
C ARG A 26 0.10 -1.61 10.23
N GLU A 27 -0.29 -2.66 9.51
CA GLU A 27 0.61 -3.76 9.15
C GLU A 27 1.85 -3.29 8.39
N PHE A 28 1.67 -2.28 7.53
CA PHE A 28 2.73 -1.78 6.67
C PHE A 28 3.35 -0.48 7.17
N ASN A 29 3.04 -0.05 8.40
CA ASN A 29 3.54 1.19 8.97
C ASN A 29 5.07 1.23 9.02
N ASP A 30 5.71 0.16 9.49
CA ASP A 30 7.18 0.06 9.53
C ASP A 30 7.81 0.19 8.14
N THR A 31 7.22 -0.45 7.13
CA THR A 31 7.71 -0.40 5.75
C THR A 31 7.53 0.99 5.15
N ARG A 32 6.40 1.65 5.42
CA ARG A 32 6.15 3.05 5.01
C ARG A 32 7.14 4.01 5.63
N THR A 33 7.36 3.93 6.94
CA THR A 33 8.30 4.79 7.66
C THR A 33 9.72 4.56 7.14
N LYS A 34 10.11 3.31 6.89
CA LYS A 34 11.43 2.96 6.34
C LYS A 34 11.65 3.52 4.93
N LEU A 35 10.62 3.50 4.08
CA LEU A 35 10.67 4.04 2.71
C LEU A 35 10.38 5.54 2.63
N LYS A 36 10.03 6.19 3.76
CA LYS A 36 9.55 7.57 3.83
C LYS A 36 8.43 7.82 2.81
N LEU A 37 7.48 6.90 2.77
CA LEU A 37 6.29 7.03 1.94
C LEU A 37 5.41 8.14 2.50
N ALA A 38 4.82 8.95 1.62
CA ALA A 38 3.90 9.99 2.03
C ALA A 38 2.60 9.37 2.58
N ASP A 39 2.08 9.98 3.65
CA ASP A 39 0.77 9.66 4.22
C ASP A 39 -0.39 10.15 3.34
N ASN A 40 -0.09 10.82 2.22
CA ASN A 40 -1.07 11.23 1.22
C ASN A 40 -0.92 10.40 -0.07
N LEU A 41 -2.02 9.82 -0.53
CA LEU A 41 -2.04 8.98 -1.72
C LEU A 41 -1.63 9.74 -3.00
N GLN A 42 -2.03 11.00 -3.15
CA GLN A 42 -1.66 11.81 -4.32
C GLN A 42 -0.17 12.12 -4.34
N GLU A 43 0.42 12.36 -3.17
CA GLU A 43 1.85 12.63 -3.06
C GLU A 43 2.66 11.34 -3.30
N ALA A 44 2.22 10.23 -2.71
CA ALA A 44 2.83 8.91 -2.89
C ALA A 44 2.73 8.37 -4.33
N LEU A 45 1.64 8.66 -5.04
CA LEU A 45 1.43 8.31 -6.45
C LEU A 45 1.71 9.50 -7.40
N GLY A 46 2.35 10.55 -6.89
CA GLY A 46 2.62 11.75 -7.67
C GLY A 46 3.52 11.46 -8.87
N PRO A 47 3.66 12.43 -9.81
CA PRO A 47 4.47 12.27 -11.03
C PRO A 47 5.97 12.11 -10.76
N ASN A 48 6.38 12.15 -9.49
CA ASN A 48 7.77 12.06 -9.10
C ASN A 48 8.25 10.61 -9.26
N PRO A 49 9.27 10.35 -10.10
CA PRO A 49 9.73 8.98 -10.38
C PRO A 49 10.28 8.28 -9.13
N ASP A 50 10.84 9.05 -8.18
CA ASP A 50 11.28 8.54 -6.88
C ASP A 50 10.10 7.95 -6.06
N ASN A 51 8.95 8.61 -6.10
CA ASN A 51 7.74 8.14 -5.40
C ASN A 51 7.21 6.85 -6.03
N THR A 52 7.23 6.79 -7.37
CA THR A 52 6.92 5.55 -8.10
C THR A 52 7.86 4.42 -7.69
N GLN A 53 9.17 4.66 -7.63
CA GLN A 53 10.14 3.64 -7.22
C GLN A 53 9.92 3.18 -5.77
N LYS A 54 9.58 4.10 -4.86
CA LYS A 54 9.22 3.78 -3.47
C LYS A 54 7.97 2.91 -3.39
N ILE A 55 6.93 3.21 -4.17
CA ILE A 55 5.70 2.40 -4.26
C ILE A 55 6.02 0.99 -4.76
N PHE A 56 6.79 0.85 -5.84
CA PHE A 56 7.18 -0.48 -6.33
C PHE A 56 8.02 -1.25 -5.31
N THR A 57 8.92 -0.56 -4.61
CA THR A 57 9.73 -1.16 -3.55
C THR A 57 8.86 -1.61 -2.38
N PHE A 58 7.90 -0.76 -1.98
CA PHE A 58 6.91 -1.07 -0.97
C PHE A 58 6.11 -2.33 -1.34
N LEU A 59 5.54 -2.38 -2.54
CA LEU A 59 4.76 -3.52 -3.04
C LEU A 59 5.58 -4.82 -3.06
N LYS A 60 6.87 -4.74 -3.38
CA LYS A 60 7.78 -5.91 -3.32
C LYS A 60 8.04 -6.36 -1.88
N LEU A 61 8.30 -5.43 -0.97
CA LEU A 61 8.58 -5.75 0.44
C LEU A 61 7.36 -6.30 1.17
N THR A 62 6.18 -5.76 0.87
CA THR A 62 4.90 -6.22 1.45
C THR A 62 4.33 -7.45 0.73
N LYS A 63 5.02 -7.95 -0.31
CA LYS A 63 4.60 -9.06 -1.17
C LYS A 63 3.26 -8.83 -1.90
N LEU A 64 2.74 -7.60 -1.86
CA LEU A 64 1.51 -7.20 -2.54
C LEU A 64 1.67 -7.13 -4.05
N TYR A 65 2.90 -7.06 -4.56
CA TYR A 65 3.18 -7.09 -5.99
C TYR A 65 2.65 -8.36 -6.70
N ASN A 66 2.48 -9.48 -5.99
CA ASN A 66 1.92 -10.71 -6.56
C ASN A 66 0.37 -10.70 -6.62
N LEU A 67 -0.28 -9.73 -5.98
CA LEU A 67 -1.74 -9.62 -5.94
C LEU A 67 -2.30 -8.65 -7.00
N ILE A 68 -1.43 -8.02 -7.78
CA ILE A 68 -1.74 -6.99 -8.79
C ILE A 68 -1.47 -7.54 -10.18
#